data_AF-A0A521XG44-F1
#
_entry.id   AF-A0A521XG44-F1
#
_cell.length_a   1.000
_cell.length_b   1.000
_cell.length_c   1.000
_cell.angle_alpha   90.00
_cell.angle_beta   90.00
_cell.angle_gamma   90.00
#
_symmetry.space_group_name_H-M   'P 1'
#
loop_
_entity.id
_entity.type
_entity.pdbx_description
1 polymer ?
#
loop_
_entity_poly.entity_id
_entity_poly.type
_entity_poly.pdbx_seq_one_letter_code
_entity_poly.pdbx_strand_id
1 'polypeptide(L)'
;MNDAFASEEHDVVVRIPADGVTLAGNFNVPEGARGLVLFAHGSGSSRHSPRNRYVASALREGGLATLLIDLLTAEEEEIDLHTGELRFDIDLLA
;
A
#
# COMPACT_ATOMS: atom_id res chain seq x y z
N MET A 1 8.39 24.43 25.56
CA MET A 1 8.57 23.03 25.96
C MET A 1 7.25 22.34 25.69
N ASN A 2 7.07 21.87 24.46
CA ASN A 2 5.85 21.18 24.02
C ASN A 2 6.30 19.96 23.22
N ASP A 3 6.84 18.98 23.93
CA ASP A 3 6.84 17.59 23.48
C ASP A 3 5.40 17.09 23.60
N ALA A 4 4.55 17.52 22.67
CA ALA A 4 3.31 16.83 22.40
C ALA A 4 3.70 15.69 21.47
N PHE A 5 3.94 14.53 22.08
CA PHE A 5 4.11 13.22 21.47
C PHE A 5 3.63 13.20 20.02
N ALA A 6 4.58 13.24 19.08
CA ALA A 6 4.34 12.70 17.76
C ALA A 6 3.87 11.26 18.02
N SER A 7 2.57 11.01 17.88
CA SER A 7 2.07 9.64 17.82
C SER A 7 2.87 9.01 16.70
N GLU A 8 3.70 8.03 17.03
CA GLU A 8 4.35 7.24 16.00
C GLU A 8 3.24 6.49 15.26
N GLU A 9 2.69 7.14 14.23
CA GLU A 9 1.79 6.56 13.25
C GLU A 9 2.61 5.58 12.42
N HIS A 10 2.99 4.48 13.05
CA HIS A 10 3.59 3.36 12.37
C HIS A 10 2.52 2.65 11.57
N ASP A 11 2.87 2.32 10.33
CA ASP A 11 2.05 1.45 9.51
C ASP A 11 1.89 0.11 10.23
N VAL A 12 0.64 -0.33 10.38
CA VAL A 12 0.30 -1.69 10.81
C VAL A 12 0.33 -2.59 9.59
N VAL A 13 1.09 -3.68 9.66
CA VAL A 13 1.07 -4.70 8.61
C VAL A 13 -0.23 -5.49 8.71
N VAL A 14 -0.99 -5.49 7.61
CA VAL A 14 -2.27 -6.20 7.47
C VAL A 14 -2.18 -7.29 6.41
N ARG A 15 -3.07 -8.28 6.52
CA ARG A 15 -3.25 -9.37 5.57
C ARG A 15 -4.67 -9.30 5.02
N ILE A 16 -4.79 -9.22 3.69
CA ILE A 16 -6.04 -8.95 2.99
C ILE A 16 -6.37 -10.18 2.14
N PRO A 17 -7.38 -10.99 2.52
CA PRO A 17 -7.85 -12.07 1.69
C PRO A 17 -8.50 -11.53 0.42
N ALA A 18 -8.11 -12.05 -0.74
CA ALA A 18 -8.68 -11.72 -2.05
C ALA A 18 -8.64 -12.98 -2.93
N ASP A 19 -9.79 -13.43 -3.41
CA ASP A 19 -9.95 -14.59 -4.32
C ASP A 19 -9.02 -15.79 -4.05
N GLY A 20 -9.01 -16.29 -2.82
CA GLY A 20 -8.19 -17.45 -2.42
C GLY A 20 -6.72 -17.17 -2.15
N VAL A 21 -6.23 -15.95 -2.43
CA VAL A 21 -4.89 -15.48 -2.05
C VAL A 21 -4.95 -14.52 -0.85
N THR A 22 -3.79 -14.20 -0.27
CA THR A 22 -3.67 -13.22 0.81
C THR A 22 -2.59 -12.21 0.47
N LEU A 23 -2.98 -10.95 0.36
CA LEU A 23 -2.11 -9.84 0.02
C LEU A 23 -1.62 -9.12 1.27
N ALA A 24 -0.36 -8.69 1.27
CA ALA A 24 0.21 -7.91 2.36
C ALA A 24 -0.08 -6.42 2.15
N GLY A 25 -0.38 -5.71 3.23
CA GLY A 25 -0.56 -4.27 3.20
C GLY A 25 0.07 -3.57 4.38
N ASN A 26 0.40 -2.30 4.18
CA ASN A 26 0.79 -1.34 5.21
C ASN A 26 -0.39 -0.39 5.40
N PHE A 27 -1.05 -0.48 6.56
CA PHE A 27 -2.26 0.26 6.87
C PHE A 27 -2.03 1.26 7.99
N ASN A 28 -2.56 2.47 7.83
CA ASN A 28 -2.41 3.52 8.82
C ASN A 28 -3.65 4.40 8.87
N VAL A 29 -4.14 4.66 10.08
CA VAL A 29 -5.38 5.41 10.34
C VAL A 29 -5.08 6.50 11.38
N PRO A 30 -4.91 7.76 10.93
CA PRO A 30 -4.85 8.90 11.82
C PRO A 30 -6.12 9.05 12.66
N GLU A 31 -6.00 9.65 13.84
CA GLU A 31 -7.16 9.95 14.68
C GLU A 31 -8.15 10.87 13.92
N GLY A 32 -9.43 10.51 13.95
CA GLY A 32 -10.48 11.29 13.28
C GLY A 32 -10.49 11.17 11.74
N ALA A 33 -9.69 10.27 11.15
CA ALA A 33 -9.73 10.03 9.71
C ALA A 33 -11.14 9.62 9.24
N ARG A 34 -11.64 10.30 8.19
CA ARG A 34 -12.99 10.07 7.64
C ARG A 34 -13.00 9.44 6.25
N GLY A 35 -11.82 9.18 5.68
CA GLY A 35 -11.65 8.59 4.37
C GLY A 35 -10.38 7.75 4.30
N LEU A 36 -10.36 6.81 3.36
CA LEU A 36 -9.24 5.91 3.09
C LEU A 36 -8.76 6.11 1.66
N VAL A 37 -7.46 6.25 1.48
CA VAL A 37 -6.79 6.19 0.19
C VAL A 37 -6.07 4.85 0.04
N LEU A 38 -6.49 4.07 -0.97
CA LEU A 38 -5.84 2.82 -1.36
C LEU A 38 -4.81 3.10 -2.46
N PHE A 39 -3.58 2.66 -2.25
CA PHE A 39 -2.52 2.76 -3.26
C PHE A 39 -2.40 1.46 -4.03
N ALA A 40 -2.74 1.52 -5.32
CA ALA A 40 -2.30 0.55 -6.31
C ALA A 40 -0.89 0.92 -6.76
N HIS A 41 0.12 0.09 -6.49
CA HIS A 41 1.46 0.34 -6.99
C HIS A 41 1.57 -0.01 -8.47
N GLY A 42 2.50 0.63 -9.17
CA GLY A 42 2.82 0.26 -10.54
C GLY A 42 3.56 -1.08 -10.60
N SER A 43 3.65 -1.61 -11.81
CA SER A 43 4.46 -2.79 -12.14
C SER A 43 5.91 -2.66 -11.64
N GLY A 44 6.47 -3.76 -11.12
CA GLY A 44 7.83 -3.80 -10.54
C GLY A 44 8.02 -2.97 -9.27
N SER A 45 6.92 -2.50 -8.67
CA SER A 45 6.90 -1.82 -7.38
C SER A 45 6.06 -2.62 -6.39
N SER A 46 6.02 -2.18 -5.13
CA SER A 46 5.31 -2.87 -4.06
C SER A 46 4.76 -1.86 -3.05
N ARG A 47 4.14 -2.34 -1.97
CA ARG A 47 3.75 -1.52 -0.81
C ARG A 47 4.90 -0.73 -0.19
N HIS A 48 6.16 -1.10 -0.50
CA HIS A 48 7.36 -0.43 0.00
C HIS A 48 7.86 0.71 -0.90
N SER A 49 7.16 1.04 -1.98
CA SER A 49 7.52 2.12 -2.90
C SER A 49 7.82 3.43 -2.16
N PRO A 50 9.05 3.98 -2.21
CA PRO A 50 9.40 5.21 -1.51
C PRO A 50 8.53 6.40 -1.92
N ARG A 51 8.18 6.47 -3.21
CA ARG A 51 7.28 7.50 -3.76
C ARG A 51 5.89 7.42 -3.16
N ASN A 52 5.28 6.23 -3.14
CA ASN A 52 3.92 6.09 -2.60
C ASN A 52 3.90 6.26 -1.08
N ARG A 53 4.94 5.83 -0.37
CA ARG A 53 5.09 6.08 1.08
C ARG A 53 5.19 7.57 1.40
N TYR A 54 5.90 8.34 0.57
CA TYR A 54 5.96 9.79 0.70
C TYR A 54 4.58 10.44 0.51
N VAL A 55 3.86 10.07 -0.55
CA VAL A 55 2.49 10.58 -0.78
C VAL A 55 1.54 10.16 0.35
N ALA A 56 1.64 8.92 0.82
CA ALA A 56 0.83 8.43 1.94
C ALA A 56 1.08 9.23 3.22
N SER A 57 2.34 9.57 3.53
CA SER A 57 2.67 10.45 4.67
C SER A 57 1.98 11.80 4.55
N ALA A 58 2.06 12.45 3.39
CA ALA A 58 1.42 13.74 3.17
C ALA A 58 -0.12 13.68 3.26
N LEU A 59 -0.73 12.58 2.84
CA LEU A 59 -2.19 12.38 2.97
C LEU A 59 -2.61 12.14 4.42
N ARG A 60 -1.80 11.43 5.21
CA ARG A 60 -2.04 11.23 6.65
C ARG A 60 -1.93 12.53 7.43
N GLU A 61 -0.95 13.37 7.12
CA GLU A 61 -0.85 14.73 7.66
C GLU A 61 -2.11 15.56 7.34
N GLY A 62 -2.81 15.25 6.25
CA GLY A 62 -4.11 15.82 5.88
C GLY A 62 -5.34 15.14 6.51
N GLY A 63 -5.16 14.16 7.41
CA GLY A 63 -6.24 13.46 8.10
C GLY A 63 -6.90 12.33 7.30
N LEU A 64 -6.23 11.76 6.31
CA LEU A 64 -6.70 10.60 5.55
C LEU A 64 -6.00 9.31 6.00
N ALA A 65 -6.76 8.23 6.17
CA ALA A 65 -6.19 6.91 6.31
C ALA A 65 -5.56 6.45 4.99
N THR A 66 -4.53 5.61 5.08
CA THR A 66 -3.81 5.11 3.90
C THR A 66 -3.60 3.61 3.98
N LEU A 67 -3.77 2.92 2.85
CA LEU A 67 -3.46 1.51 2.68
C LEU A 67 -2.57 1.35 1.44
N LEU A 68 -1.33 0.93 1.65
CA LEU A 68 -0.43 0.49 0.59
C LEU A 68 -0.46 -1.03 0.55
N ILE A 69 -0.90 -1.62 -0.55
CA ILE A 69 -1.11 -3.07 -0.69
C ILE A 69 -0.21 -3.61 -1.79
N ASP A 70 0.32 -4.82 -1.62
CA ASP A 70 0.90 -5.57 -2.73
C ASP A 70 -0.24 -6.13 -3.60
N LEU A 71 -0.19 -5.88 -4.90
CA LEU A 71 -1.22 -6.34 -5.85
C LEU A 71 -0.97 -7.76 -6.37
N LEU A 72 0.24 -8.27 -6.13
CA LEU A 72 0.66 -9.60 -6.50
C LEU A 72 1.00 -10.38 -5.23
N THR A 73 0.81 -11.68 -5.27
CA THR A 73 1.45 -12.60 -4.32
C THR A 73 2.97 -12.55 -4.47
N ALA A 74 3.69 -13.05 -3.46
CA ALA A 74 5.16 -13.07 -3.53
C ALA A 74 5.66 -13.93 -4.70
N GLU A 75 4.96 -15.02 -4.99
CA GLU A 75 5.23 -15.92 -6.09
C GLU A 75 4.99 -15.23 -7.45
N GLU A 76 3.89 -14.50 -7.60
CA GLU A 76 3.60 -13.71 -8.81
C GLU A 76 4.59 -12.56 -9.00
N GLU A 77 5.01 -11.90 -7.91
CA GLU A 77 6.01 -10.83 -7.96
C GLU A 77 7.38 -11.37 -8.44
N GLU A 78 7.81 -12.55 -7.98
CA GLU A 78 9.04 -13.18 -8.45
C GLU A 78 8.99 -13.50 -9.95
N ILE A 79 7.84 -13.98 -10.44
CA ILE A 79 7.63 -14.24 -11.87
C ILE A 79 7.64 -12.92 -12.66
N ASP A 80 6.92 -11.88 -12.20
CA ASP A 80 6.87 -10.58 -12.87
C ASP A 80 8.24 -9.88 -12.92
N LEU A 81 9.07 -10.02 -11.89
CA LEU A 81 10.43 -9.47 -11.88
C LEU A 81 11.29 -10.05 -13.00
N HIS A 82 11.10 -11.32 -13.35
CA HIS A 82 11.87 -12.01 -14.39
C HIS A 82 11.25 -11.86 -15.79
N THR A 83 9.93 -11.91 -15.89
CA THR A 83 9.22 -12.02 -17.17
C THR A 83 8.58 -10.72 -17.64
N GLY A 84 8.17 -9.88 -16.69
CA GLY A 84 7.34 -8.71 -16.95
C GLY A 84 5.96 -9.04 -17.52
N GLU A 85 5.48 -10.28 -17.37
CA GLU A 85 4.22 -10.75 -17.98
C GLU A 85 2.98 -10.09 -17.38
N LEU A 86 3.03 -9.65 -16.12
CA LEU A 86 1.91 -8.99 -15.44
C LEU A 86 1.94 -7.46 -15.63
N ARG A 87 2.92 -6.96 -16.40
CA ARG A 87 3.08 -5.55 -16.72
C ARG A 87 2.25 -5.25 -17.97
N PHE A 88 1.17 -4.49 -17.80
CA PHE A 88 0.25 -4.14 -18.88
C PHE A 88 -0.58 -5.33 -19.41
N ASP A 89 -0.95 -6.27 -18.55
CA ASP A 89 -2.05 -7.19 -18.85
C ASP A 89 -3.37 -6.41 -18.81
N ILE A 90 -3.73 -5.81 -19.96
CA ILE A 90 -4.94 -5.01 -20.12
C ILE A 90 -6.19 -5.91 -20.08
N ASP A 91 -6.07 -7.19 -20.44
CA ASP A 91 -7.18 -8.14 -20.41
C ASP A 91 -7.57 -8.48 -18.95
N LEU A 92 -6.63 -8.41 -17.99
CA LEU A 92 -6.90 -8.51 -16.56
C LEU A 92 -7.68 -7.30 -15.98
N LEU A 93 -7.76 -6.18 -16.72
CA LEU A 93 -8.44 -4.95 -16.29
C LEU A 93 -9.87 -4.80 -16.85
N ALA A 94 -10.37 -5.78 -17.62
CA ALA A 94 -11.63 -5.71 -18.37
C ALA A 94 -12.77 -6.58 -17.78
#